data_AF-A0A2I0PB04-F1
#
_entry.id   AF-A0A2I0PB04-F1
#
_cell.length_a   1.000
_cell.length_b   1.000
_cell.length_c   1.000
_cell.angle_alpha   90.00
_cell.angle_beta   90.00
_cell.angle_gamma   90.00
#
_symmetry.space_group_name_H-M   'P 1'
#
loop_
_entity.id
_entity.type
_entity.pdbx_description
1 polymer ?
#
loop_
_entity_poly.entity_id
_entity_poly.type
_entity_poly.pdbx_seq_one_letter_code
_entity_poly.pdbx_strand_id
1 'polypeptide(L)' 'MARTISVLKWETEEEVENAVHDIKAEMDERGGLTKDTERAMQHSLLVADPDLTSRFLQRIREQVPDALHYFEEAGGGA' A
#
# COMPACT_ATOMS: atom_id res chain seq x y z
N MET A 1 8.15 19.84 -11.00
CA MET A 1 7.08 19.01 -11.59
C MET A 1 6.46 18.20 -10.47
N ALA A 2 5.25 18.56 -10.04
CA ALA A 2 4.51 17.78 -9.07
C ALA A 2 4.16 16.44 -9.72
N ARG A 3 4.70 15.34 -9.19
CA ARG A 3 4.24 14.00 -9.56
C ARG A 3 2.85 13.86 -8.94
N THR A 4 1.84 14.23 -9.70
CA THR A 4 0.45 13.88 -9.39
C THR A 4 0.41 12.36 -9.43
N ILE A 5 0.51 11.73 -8.27
CA ILE A 5 0.25 10.30 -8.11
C ILE A 5 -1.20 10.14 -8.50
N SER A 6 -1.45 9.69 -9.73
CA SER A 6 -2.77 9.27 -10.20
C SER A 6 -3.11 7.99 -9.44
N VAL A 7 -3.51 8.16 -8.18
CA VAL A 7 -4.05 7.12 -7.32
C VAL A 7 -5.38 6.70 -7.93
N LEU A 8 -5.39 5.70 -8.82
CA LEU A 8 -6.64 5.04 -9.17
C LEU A 8 -6.54 3.52 -9.33
N LYS A 9 -5.35 2.93 -9.55
CA LYS A 9 -5.09 1.49 -9.49
C LYS A 9 -3.58 1.26 -9.62
N TRP A 10 -2.99 0.30 -8.92
CA TRP A 10 -1.66 -0.17 -9.29
C TRP A 10 -1.78 -1.00 -10.57
N GLU A 11 -1.07 -0.61 -11.62
CA GLU A 11 -1.05 -1.32 -12.91
C GLU A 11 0.24 -2.11 -13.10
N THR A 12 1.26 -1.82 -12.29
CA THR A 12 2.59 -2.42 -12.39
C THR A 12 3.17 -2.84 -11.04
N GLU A 13 4.12 -3.78 -11.08
CA GLU A 13 4.86 -4.20 -9.89
C GLU A 13 5.72 -3.06 -9.31
N GLU A 14 6.22 -2.15 -10.16
CA GLU A 14 7.02 -1.00 -9.72
C GLU A 14 6.17 -0.03 -8.88
N GLU A 15 4.91 0.19 -9.25
CA GLU A 15 3.99 1.01 -8.46
C GLU A 15 3.68 0.39 -7.10
N VAL A 16 3.58 -0.94 -7.04
CA VAL A 16 3.45 -1.67 -5.77
C VAL A 16 4.70 -1.50 -4.92
N GLU A 17 5.90 -1.61 -5.50
CA GLU A 17 7.15 -1.42 -4.76
C GLU A 17 7.32 0.02 -4.26
N ASN A 18 6.97 1.01 -5.09
CA ASN A 18 6.97 2.42 -4.69
C ASN A 18 5.97 2.66 -3.55
N ALA A 19 4.77 2.09 -3.62
CA ALA A 19 3.76 2.21 -2.56
C ALA A 19 4.26 1.64 -1.21
N VAL A 20 4.91 0.47 -1.23
CA VAL A 20 5.50 -0.12 -0.03
C VAL A 20 6.64 0.75 0.52
N HIS A 21 7.46 1.31 -0.35
CA HIS A 21 8.53 2.22 0.05
C HIS A 21 7.99 3.50 0.70
N ASP A 22 6.92 4.08 0.14
CA ASP A 22 6.27 5.27 0.69
C ASP A 22 5.63 4.98 2.06
N ILE A 23 4.95 3.84 2.20
CA ILE A 23 4.42 3.36 3.49
C ILE A 23 5.53 3.25 4.53
N LYS A 24 6.65 2.62 4.16
CA LYS A 24 7.78 2.44 5.05
C LYS A 24 8.39 3.77 5.47
N ALA A 25 8.64 4.67 4.51
CA ALA A 25 9.18 6.00 4.81
C ALA A 25 8.25 6.76 5.77
N GLU A 26 6.95 6.75 5.53
CA GLU A 26 5.98 7.45 6.38
C GLU A 26 5.91 6.84 7.78
N MET A 27 5.95 5.51 7.90
CA MET A 27 5.99 4.82 9.20
C MET A 27 7.30 5.07 9.95
N ASP A 28 8.44 5.07 9.27
CA ASP A 28 9.75 5.38 9.89
C ASP A 28 9.80 6.84 10.36
N GLU A 29 9.20 7.78 9.62
CA GLU A 29 9.18 9.20 9.99
C GLU A 29 8.14 9.56 11.06
N ARG A 30 6.97 8.92 11.04
CA ARG A 30 5.80 9.34 11.84
C ARG A 30 5.33 8.30 12.86
N GLY A 31 5.86 7.09 12.81
CA GLY A 31 5.42 5.96 13.62
C GLY A 31 4.10 5.34 13.16
N GLY A 32 3.57 5.73 11.99
CA GLY A 32 2.32 5.22 11.46
C GLY A 32 1.87 5.92 10.18
N LEU A 33 0.84 5.37 9.53
CA LEU A 33 0.25 5.94 8.32
C LEU A 33 -0.75 7.06 8.65
N THR A 34 -0.73 8.09 7.82
CA THR A 34 -1.77 9.11 7.76
C THR A 34 -3.03 8.55 7.10
N LYS A 35 -4.18 9.11 7.46
CA LYS A 35 -5.48 8.66 6.94
C LYS A 35 -5.61 8.80 5.42
N ASP A 36 -4.98 9.80 4.83
CA ASP A 36 -4.96 9.99 3.37
C ASP A 36 -4.16 8.89 2.69
N THR A 37 -2.95 8.59 3.19
CA THR A 37 -2.10 7.50 2.68
C THR A 37 -2.79 6.15 2.87
N GLU A 38 -3.31 5.87 4.07
CA GLU A 38 -4.07 4.65 4.36
C GLU A 38 -5.22 4.44 3.36
N ARG A 39 -6.07 5.46 3.18
CA ARG A 39 -7.22 5.38 2.28
C ARG A 39 -6.82 5.21 0.82
N ALA A 40 -5.77 5.89 0.37
CA ALA A 40 -5.25 5.75 -0.99
C ALA A 40 -4.73 4.33 -1.25
N MET A 41 -3.96 3.78 -0.31
CA MET A 41 -3.37 2.45 -0.43
C MET A 41 -4.44 1.34 -0.32
N GLN A 42 -5.42 1.49 0.58
CA GLN A 42 -6.58 0.59 0.66
C GLN A 42 -7.42 0.62 -0.62
N HIS A 43 -7.67 1.80 -1.19
CA HIS A 43 -8.40 1.90 -2.46
C HIS A 43 -7.66 1.17 -3.58
N SER A 44 -6.35 1.39 -3.72
CA SER A 44 -5.53 0.67 -4.70
C SER A 44 -5.56 -0.84 -4.47
N LEU A 45 -5.48 -1.30 -3.21
CA LEU A 45 -5.54 -2.72 -2.86
C LEU A 45 -6.86 -3.39 -3.29
N LEU A 46 -7.97 -2.67 -3.19
CA LEU A 46 -9.30 -3.17 -3.55
C LEU A 46 -9.53 -3.28 -5.07
N VAL A 47 -8.87 -2.44 -5.87
CA VAL A 47 -9.09 -2.35 -7.33
C VAL A 47 -7.94 -2.90 -8.17
N ALA A 48 -6.77 -3.14 -7.55
CA ALA A 48 -5.61 -3.74 -8.20
C ALA A 48 -5.87 -5.19 -8.62
N ASP A 49 -5.09 -5.65 -9.60
CA ASP A 49 -5.15 -7.05 -10.02
C ASP A 49 -4.68 -7.97 -8.89
N PRO A 50 -5.25 -9.18 -8.74
CA PRO A 50 -4.96 -10.08 -7.63
C PRO A 50 -3.47 -10.40 -7.44
N ASP A 51 -2.71 -10.50 -8.53
CA ASP A 51 -1.26 -10.71 -8.49
C ASP A 51 -0.53 -9.52 -7.84
N LEU A 52 -0.93 -8.29 -8.16
CA LEU A 52 -0.35 -7.07 -7.61
C LEU A 52 -0.74 -6.90 -6.14
N THR A 53 -1.99 -7.18 -5.79
CA THR A 53 -2.47 -7.21 -4.39
C THR A 53 -1.71 -8.24 -3.57
N SER A 54 -1.53 -9.46 -4.09
CA SER A 54 -0.77 -10.51 -3.41
C SER A 54 0.69 -10.10 -3.21
N ARG A 55 1.31 -9.51 -4.23
CA ARG A 55 2.68 -9.00 -4.15
C ARG A 55 2.83 -7.86 -3.16
N PHE A 56 1.86 -6.94 -3.11
CA PHE A 56 1.83 -5.85 -2.13
C PHE A 56 1.79 -6.42 -0.70
N LEU A 57 0.83 -7.30 -0.41
CA LEU A 57 0.68 -7.90 0.92
C LEU A 57 1.92 -8.70 1.32
N GLN A 58 2.55 -9.40 0.38
CA GLN A 58 3.82 -10.07 0.62
C GLN A 58 4.92 -9.07 0.99
N ARG A 59 5.10 -8.00 0.22
CA ARG A 59 6.16 -7.00 0.47
C ARG A 59 5.92 -6.21 1.75
N ILE A 60 4.68 -5.93 2.10
CA ILE A 60 4.32 -5.35 3.40
C ILE A 60 4.74 -6.29 4.53
N ARG A 61 4.39 -7.58 4.47
CA ARG A 61 4.81 -8.57 5.48
C ARG A 61 6.33 -8.66 5.64
N GLU A 62 7.07 -8.56 4.55
CA GLU A 62 8.53 -8.69 4.56
C GLU A 62 9.24 -7.42 5.05
N GLN A 63 8.75 -6.23 4.69
CA GLN A 63 9.48 -4.97 4.89
C GLN A 63 8.93 -4.10 6.02
N VAL A 64 7.61 -4.13 6.24
CA VAL A 64 6.88 -3.30 7.22
C VAL A 64 5.69 -4.10 7.76
N PRO A 65 5.95 -5.17 8.53
CA PRO A 65 4.89 -6.03 9.04
C PRO A 65 3.90 -5.28 9.94
N ASP A 66 4.37 -4.24 10.64
CA ASP A 66 3.52 -3.36 11.44
C ASP A 66 2.53 -2.55 10.59
N ALA A 67 2.69 -2.46 9.26
CA ALA A 67 1.71 -1.79 8.41
C ALA A 67 0.50 -2.69 8.08
N LEU A 68 0.58 -3.99 8.38
CA LEU A 68 -0.46 -4.95 7.96
C LEU A 68 -1.82 -4.63 8.51
N HIS A 69 -1.92 -4.18 9.77
CA HIS A 69 -3.22 -3.91 10.39
C HIS A 69 -4.01 -2.82 9.67
N TYR A 70 -3.35 -1.94 8.91
CA TYR A 70 -4.03 -0.96 8.05
C TYR A 70 -4.69 -1.58 6.82
N PHE A 71 -4.33 -2.81 6.45
CA PHE A 71 -4.77 -3.46 5.21
C PHE A 71 -5.54 -4.77 5.46
N GLU A 72 -5.63 -5.23 6.71
CA GLU A 72 -6.34 -6.48 7.07
C GLU A 72 -7.83 -6.43 6.70
N GLU A 73 -8.52 -5.30 6.83
CA GLU A 73 -9.95 -5.18 6.46
C GLU A 73 -10.20 -5.24 4.94
N ALA A 74 -9.22 -4.86 4.13
CA ALA A 74 -9.34 -4.85 2.66
C ALA A 74 -8.76 -6.11 1.99
N GLY A 75 -7.88 -6.85 2.68
CA GLY A 75 -7.16 -8.01 2.15
C GLY A 75 -7.74 -9.38 2.48
N GLY A 76 -8.77 -9.48 3.34
CA GLY A 76 -9.36 -10.78 3.67
C GLY A 76 -10.32 -10.76 4.84
N GLY A 77 -11.62 -10.65 4.51
CA GLY A 77 -12.71 -10.97 5.42
C GLY A 77 -13.70 -11.90 4.73
N ALA A 78 -13.45 -13.22 4.85
CA ALA A 78 -14.21 -14.41 4.41
C ALA A 78 -13.74 -15.09 3.12
#